data_AF-A0AAJ2Q6Q7-F1
#
_entry.id   AF-A0AAJ2Q6Q7-F1
#
_cell.length_a   1.000
_cell.length_b   1.000
_cell.length_c   1.000
_cell.angle_alpha   90.00
_cell.angle_beta   90.00
_cell.angle_gamma   90.00
#
_symmetry.space_group_name_H-M   'P 1'
#
loop_
_entity.id
_entity.type
_entity.pdbx_description
1 polymer ?
#
loop_
_entity_poly.entity_id
_entity_poly.type
_entity_poly.pdbx_seq_one_letter_code
_entity_poly.pdbx_strand_id
1 'polypeptide(L)'
;MRTTFLAAALAATALVPATAPSSGAAPAGHRGATGQQHARSAPQAAPAGLAPCGSGQLCLWAKPDFKGAVQAHELSTVDIESCVPLPAGSSAQALVNRTGRPVTTYQSAECAETGEFETYPGGGTWVPRSPYTVRAFKIWES
;
A
#
# COMPACT_ATOMS: atom_id res chain seq x y z
N MET A 1 13.89 -8.03 45.53
CA MET A 1 15.06 -8.85 45.15
C MET A 1 15.67 -8.22 43.91
N ARG A 2 16.92 -7.75 44.02
CA ARG A 2 17.70 -7.13 42.94
C ARG A 2 18.55 -8.23 42.32
N THR A 3 18.53 -8.38 41.00
CA THR A 3 19.53 -9.22 40.32
C THR A 3 19.99 -8.51 39.05
N THR A 4 21.10 -7.81 39.21
CA THR A 4 21.96 -7.25 38.16
C THR A 4 22.76 -8.39 37.54
N PHE A 5 22.84 -8.47 36.21
CA PHE A 5 23.92 -9.18 35.53
C PHE A 5 24.61 -8.24 34.54
N LEU A 6 25.93 -8.15 34.71
CA LEU A 6 26.91 -7.34 34.00
C LEU A 6 27.74 -8.24 33.07
N ALA A 7 28.40 -7.58 32.10
CA ALA A 7 29.56 -8.00 31.31
C ALA A 7 29.29 -8.98 30.15
N ALA A 8 29.46 -8.58 28.87
CA ALA A 8 30.67 -8.15 28.13
C ALA A 8 31.52 -9.33 27.61
N ALA A 9 31.67 -9.43 26.28
CA ALA A 9 32.79 -10.12 25.64
C ALA A 9 33.07 -9.52 24.24
N LEU A 10 34.31 -9.06 24.09
CA LEU A 10 34.98 -8.64 22.86
C LEU A 10 35.47 -9.85 22.04
N ALA A 11 35.97 -9.52 20.84
CA ALA A 11 36.91 -10.28 19.98
C ALA A 11 36.24 -11.11 18.86
N ALA A 12 36.75 -11.21 17.62
CA ALA A 12 37.96 -10.69 17.00
C ALA A 12 37.78 -10.67 15.46
N THR A 13 38.57 -9.78 14.84
CA THR A 13 38.92 -9.67 13.43
C THR A 13 39.36 -10.97 12.77
N ALA A 14 38.94 -11.18 11.51
CA ALA A 14 39.69 -11.96 10.53
C ALA A 14 39.69 -11.22 9.18
N LEU A 15 40.84 -10.66 8.82
CA LEU A 15 41.14 -10.17 7.48
C LEU A 15 41.33 -11.36 6.53
N VAL A 16 40.72 -11.32 5.36
CA VAL A 16 41.06 -12.20 4.23
C VAL A 16 41.39 -11.32 3.02
N PRO A 17 42.64 -11.27 2.55
CA PRO A 17 42.96 -10.71 1.25
C PRO A 17 43.03 -11.86 0.23
N ALA A 18 42.14 -11.85 -0.76
CA ALA A 18 42.27 -12.67 -1.96
C ALA A 18 42.35 -11.74 -3.17
N THR A 19 43.57 -11.56 -3.67
CA THR A 19 43.88 -10.87 -4.92
C THR A 19 43.92 -11.88 -6.07
N ALA A 20 43.12 -11.64 -7.12
CA ALA A 20 43.40 -12.16 -8.47
C ALA A 20 42.95 -11.11 -9.50
N PRO A 21 43.80 -10.74 -10.48
CA PRO A 21 43.45 -9.80 -11.53
C PRO A 21 42.82 -10.53 -12.72
N SER A 22 41.91 -9.85 -13.42
CA SER A 22 41.49 -10.25 -14.76
C SER A 22 41.18 -8.99 -15.55
N SER A 23 42.17 -8.53 -16.31
CA SER A 23 42.04 -7.46 -17.30
C SER A 23 41.18 -7.95 -18.45
N GLY A 24 39.94 -7.47 -18.51
CA GLY A 24 39.09 -7.54 -19.69
C GLY A 24 38.81 -6.12 -20.18
N ALA A 25 39.55 -5.67 -21.19
CA ALA A 25 39.28 -4.43 -21.89
C ALA A 25 38.12 -4.64 -22.88
N ALA A 26 37.06 -3.84 -22.77
CA ALA A 26 36.01 -3.71 -23.77
C ALA A 26 35.47 -2.25 -23.76
N PRO A 27 34.94 -1.76 -24.89
CA PRO A 27 35.09 -0.37 -25.31
C PRO A 27 34.05 0.60 -24.72
N ALA A 28 34.39 1.88 -24.85
CA ALA A 28 33.53 3.02 -24.56
C ALA A 28 32.24 2.98 -25.39
N GLY A 29 31.11 3.07 -24.69
CA GLY A 29 29.79 3.18 -25.30
C GLY A 29 28.74 3.75 -24.34
N HIS A 30 28.44 5.04 -24.57
CA HIS A 30 27.12 5.67 -24.36
C HIS A 30 26.78 6.15 -22.93
N ARG A 31 27.03 7.44 -22.71
CA ARG A 31 26.30 8.24 -21.70
C ARG A 31 24.82 8.26 -22.07
N GLY A 32 24.04 7.42 -21.39
CA GLY A 32 22.59 7.55 -21.30
C GLY A 32 22.23 7.63 -19.82
N ALA A 33 22.05 8.84 -19.32
CA ALA A 33 21.43 9.06 -18.02
C ALA A 33 19.95 8.65 -18.11
N THR A 34 19.67 7.36 -17.93
CA THR A 34 18.30 6.91 -17.65
C THR A 34 18.05 7.23 -16.19
N GLY A 35 17.51 8.43 -15.93
CA GLY A 35 16.76 8.64 -14.71
C GLY A 35 15.80 7.47 -14.57
N GLN A 36 15.87 6.78 -13.43
CA GLN A 36 14.91 5.76 -13.04
C GLN A 36 13.58 6.48 -12.87
N GLN A 37 12.88 6.65 -13.98
CA GLN A 37 11.48 7.01 -13.99
C GLN A 37 10.79 5.78 -13.41
N HIS A 38 10.38 5.88 -12.15
CA HIS A 38 9.33 5.04 -11.61
C HIS A 38 8.26 4.96 -12.69
N ALA A 39 8.14 3.80 -13.33
CA ALA A 39 7.11 3.58 -14.32
C ALA A 39 5.80 3.82 -13.61
N ARG A 40 5.21 5.00 -13.83
CA ARG A 40 3.87 5.30 -13.35
C ARG A 40 2.99 4.35 -14.13
N SER A 41 2.61 3.24 -13.50
CA SER A 41 1.62 2.32 -14.04
C SER A 41 0.44 3.18 -14.48
N ALA A 42 0.15 3.17 -15.78
CA ALA A 42 -0.95 3.97 -16.32
C ALA A 42 -2.24 3.60 -15.59
N PRO A 43 -3.07 4.58 -15.19
CA PRO A 43 -4.31 4.30 -14.47
C PRO A 43 -5.14 3.31 -15.29
N GLN A 44 -5.43 2.15 -14.70
CA GLN A 44 -6.29 1.15 -15.33
C GLN A 44 -7.67 1.79 -15.53
N ALA A 45 -8.05 1.98 -16.79
CA ALA A 45 -9.32 2.57 -17.15
C ALA A 45 -10.45 1.72 -16.56
N ALA A 46 -11.46 2.38 -15.99
CA ALA A 46 -12.63 1.72 -15.42
C ALA A 46 -13.26 0.80 -16.47
N PRO A 47 -13.49 -0.49 -16.18
CA PRO A 47 -14.29 -1.34 -17.05
C PRO A 47 -15.66 -0.70 -17.29
N ALA A 48 -16.08 -0.63 -18.56
CA ALA A 48 -17.33 0.01 -18.94
C ALA A 48 -18.53 -0.66 -18.23
N GLY A 49 -19.38 0.14 -17.59
CA GLY A 49 -20.58 -0.34 -16.88
C GLY A 49 -20.44 -0.56 -15.37
N LEU A 50 -19.27 -0.30 -14.77
CA LEU A 50 -19.11 -0.32 -13.32
C LEU A 50 -19.61 0.99 -12.68
N ALA A 51 -20.29 0.87 -11.53
CA ALA A 51 -20.93 1.94 -10.77
C ALA A 51 -19.97 3.11 -10.41
N PRO A 52 -20.48 4.29 -10.01
CA PRO A 52 -19.84 5.59 -10.19
C PRO A 52 -18.75 5.84 -9.14
N CYS A 53 -17.57 5.25 -9.30
CA CYS A 53 -16.42 5.73 -8.53
C CYS A 53 -15.77 6.91 -9.23
N GLY A 54 -16.06 8.11 -8.74
CA GLY A 54 -15.53 9.36 -9.27
C GLY A 54 -14.03 9.51 -9.06
N SER A 55 -13.46 10.49 -9.76
CA SER A 55 -12.12 10.97 -9.39
C SER A 55 -12.18 11.62 -8.02
N GLY A 56 -11.18 11.42 -7.16
CA GLY A 56 -11.16 11.93 -5.77
C GLY A 56 -11.79 10.98 -4.75
N GLN A 57 -12.37 9.86 -5.21
CA GLN A 57 -13.18 9.00 -4.34
C GLN A 57 -12.51 7.68 -3.98
N LEU A 58 -12.78 7.23 -2.76
CA LEU A 58 -12.71 5.83 -2.37
C LEU A 58 -14.12 5.25 -2.45
N CYS A 59 -14.28 4.14 -3.17
CA CYS A 59 -15.57 3.47 -3.27
C CYS A 59 -15.48 2.04 -2.76
N LEU A 60 -16.48 1.64 -1.98
CA LEU A 60 -16.51 0.40 -1.25
C LEU A 60 -17.84 -0.32 -1.54
N TRP A 61 -17.76 -1.58 -1.98
CA TRP A 61 -18.94 -2.39 -2.28
C TRP A 61 -19.10 -3.52 -1.28
N ALA A 62 -20.34 -3.74 -0.84
CA ALA A 62 -20.66 -4.80 0.12
C ALA A 62 -20.36 -6.21 -0.40
N LYS A 63 -20.37 -6.42 -1.72
CA LYS A 63 -20.11 -7.73 -2.34
C LYS A 63 -18.91 -7.68 -3.29
N PRO A 64 -18.24 -8.83 -3.52
CA PRO A 64 -17.21 -8.95 -4.53
C PRO A 64 -17.70 -8.54 -5.93
N ASP A 65 -16.75 -8.33 -6.82
CA ASP A 65 -16.94 -8.01 -8.22
C ASP A 65 -17.76 -6.71 -8.41
N PHE A 66 -17.61 -5.78 -7.45
CA PHE A 66 -18.25 -4.45 -7.42
C PHE A 66 -19.78 -4.51 -7.42
N LYS A 67 -20.36 -5.43 -6.64
CA LYS A 67 -21.81 -5.67 -6.58
C LYS A 67 -22.43 -5.16 -5.29
N GLY A 68 -23.74 -4.92 -5.34
CA GLY A 68 -24.53 -4.50 -4.18
C GLY A 68 -24.41 -3.01 -3.88
N ALA A 69 -24.74 -2.64 -2.64
CA ALA A 69 -24.66 -1.25 -2.19
C ALA A 69 -23.21 -0.75 -2.26
N VAL A 70 -23.05 0.47 -2.79
CA VAL A 70 -21.77 1.18 -2.85
C VAL A 70 -21.77 2.31 -1.81
N GLN A 71 -20.67 2.45 -1.11
CA GLN A 71 -20.36 3.59 -0.25
C GLN A 71 -19.24 4.37 -0.93
N ALA A 72 -19.47 5.64 -1.24
CA ALA A 72 -18.47 6.52 -1.84
C ALA A 72 -18.03 7.54 -0.79
N HIS A 73 -16.71 7.66 -0.61
CA HIS A 73 -16.07 8.57 0.32
C HIS A 73 -15.21 9.55 -0.47
N GLU A 74 -15.56 10.83 -0.40
CA GLU A 74 -14.84 11.90 -1.08
C GLU A 74 -13.69 12.39 -0.20
N LEU A 75 -12.52 12.63 -0.81
CA LEU A 75 -11.33 13.10 -0.11
C LEU A 75 -11.58 14.39 0.67
N SER A 76 -12.41 15.29 0.15
CA SER A 76 -12.74 16.56 0.81
C SER A 76 -13.58 16.41 2.08
N THR A 77 -14.12 15.23 2.34
CA THR A 77 -15.03 14.94 3.47
C THR A 77 -14.42 13.98 4.50
N VAL A 78 -13.27 13.41 4.19
CA VAL A 78 -12.58 12.45 5.04
C VAL A 78 -11.31 13.08 5.59
N ASP A 79 -11.17 13.05 6.91
CA ASP A 79 -9.94 13.46 7.56
C ASP A 79 -8.78 12.52 7.19
N ILE A 80 -7.68 13.13 6.76
CA ILE A 80 -6.44 12.43 6.41
C ILE A 80 -5.79 11.88 7.67
N GLU A 81 -5.16 10.70 7.55
CA GLU A 81 -4.49 9.94 8.62
C GLU A 81 -5.37 9.55 9.82
N SER A 82 -6.68 9.83 9.74
CA SER A 82 -7.67 9.41 10.71
C SER A 82 -8.28 8.06 10.34
N CYS A 83 -8.62 7.25 11.37
CA CYS A 83 -9.34 6.01 11.15
C CYS A 83 -10.81 6.33 10.87
N VAL A 84 -11.32 5.86 9.73
CA VAL A 84 -12.72 6.01 9.36
C VAL A 84 -13.42 4.65 9.41
N PRO A 85 -14.26 4.39 10.42
CA PRO A 85 -15.06 3.17 10.47
C PRO A 85 -16.18 3.23 9.42
N LEU A 86 -16.51 2.07 8.84
CA LEU A 86 -17.73 1.95 8.06
C LEU A 86 -18.95 1.96 9.01
N PRO A 87 -20.13 2.38 8.52
CA PRO A 87 -21.36 2.34 9.32
C PRO A 87 -21.57 0.97 9.98
N ALA A 88 -22.05 0.98 11.22
CA ALA A 88 -22.30 -0.26 11.96
C ALA A 88 -23.21 -1.22 11.17
N GLY A 89 -22.82 -2.50 11.12
CA GLY A 89 -23.53 -3.53 10.35
C GLY A 89 -23.24 -3.52 8.85
N SER A 90 -22.43 -2.57 8.35
CA SER A 90 -21.92 -2.58 6.98
C SER A 90 -20.47 -3.07 6.90
N SER A 91 -20.09 -3.53 5.72
CA SER A 91 -18.73 -3.92 5.40
C SER A 91 -18.52 -3.87 3.90
N ALA A 92 -17.27 -4.00 3.45
CA ALA A 92 -16.94 -4.08 2.04
C ALA A 92 -16.09 -5.30 1.69
N GLN A 93 -16.32 -5.82 0.49
CA GLN A 93 -15.62 -6.96 -0.10
C GLN A 93 -14.96 -6.63 -1.44
N ALA A 94 -15.19 -5.44 -1.98
CA ALA A 94 -14.51 -4.89 -3.15
C ALA A 94 -14.30 -3.39 -2.97
N LEU A 95 -13.22 -2.86 -3.53
CA LEU A 95 -12.91 -1.43 -3.43
C LEU A 95 -12.29 -0.87 -4.70
N VAL A 96 -12.44 0.44 -4.86
CA VAL A 96 -11.75 1.23 -5.87
C VAL A 96 -11.16 2.46 -5.22
N ASN A 97 -9.83 2.63 -5.31
CA ASN A 97 -9.14 3.82 -4.83
C ASN A 97 -8.83 4.75 -6.00
N ARG A 98 -9.60 5.83 -6.12
CA ARG A 98 -9.39 6.94 -7.06
C ARG A 98 -9.15 8.27 -6.34
N THR A 99 -8.76 8.22 -5.07
CA THR A 99 -8.51 9.41 -4.24
C THR A 99 -7.27 10.19 -4.68
N GLY A 100 -6.38 9.58 -5.48
CA GLY A 100 -5.06 10.15 -5.76
C GLY A 100 -4.05 9.94 -4.63
N ARG A 101 -4.43 9.25 -3.54
CA ARG A 101 -3.61 9.05 -2.34
C ARG A 101 -3.60 7.58 -1.91
N PRO A 102 -2.57 7.10 -1.18
CA PRO A 102 -2.60 5.76 -0.63
C PRO A 102 -3.76 5.61 0.36
N VAL A 103 -4.42 4.45 0.32
CA VAL A 103 -5.51 4.10 1.24
C VAL A 103 -5.20 2.75 1.87
N THR A 104 -5.23 2.67 3.20
CA THR A 104 -5.20 1.39 3.91
C THR A 104 -6.62 0.97 4.27
N THR A 105 -6.98 -0.27 3.99
CA THR A 105 -8.20 -0.87 4.52
C THR A 105 -7.89 -1.85 5.63
N TYR A 106 -8.83 -2.02 6.56
CA TYR A 106 -8.64 -2.82 7.77
C TYR A 106 -9.79 -3.80 7.96
N GLN A 107 -9.47 -4.98 8.48
CA GLN A 107 -10.45 -5.95 8.99
C GLN A 107 -11.08 -5.50 10.31
N SER A 108 -10.35 -4.72 11.12
CA SER A 108 -10.85 -4.08 12.33
C SER A 108 -11.66 -2.82 11.99
N ALA A 109 -12.69 -2.51 12.79
CA ALA A 109 -13.45 -1.27 12.66
C ALA A 109 -12.72 -0.06 13.29
N GLU A 110 -11.67 -0.33 14.06
CA GLU A 110 -10.87 0.63 14.83
C GLU A 110 -9.49 0.85 14.19
N CYS A 111 -9.29 0.36 12.96
CA CYS A 111 -8.00 0.35 12.26
C CYS A 111 -6.87 -0.32 13.06
N ALA A 112 -7.19 -1.34 13.87
CA ALA A 112 -6.19 -2.10 14.61
C ALA A 112 -5.34 -2.97 13.68
N GLU A 113 -4.02 -2.93 13.87
CA GLU A 113 -3.03 -3.67 13.07
C GLU A 113 -2.80 -5.11 13.54
N THR A 114 -3.51 -5.54 14.59
CA THR A 114 -3.51 -6.94 15.04
C THR A 114 -4.33 -7.86 14.13
N GLY A 115 -5.24 -7.30 13.32
CA GLY A 115 -5.99 -8.01 12.28
C GLY A 115 -5.42 -7.74 10.89
N GLU A 116 -6.09 -8.24 9.86
CA GLU A 116 -5.62 -8.04 8.48
C GLU A 116 -5.79 -6.59 8.02
N PHE A 117 -4.80 -6.06 7.30
CA PHE A 117 -4.84 -4.76 6.64
C PHE A 117 -3.95 -4.73 5.40
N GLU A 118 -4.26 -3.86 4.45
CA GLU A 118 -3.52 -3.72 3.20
C GLU A 118 -3.59 -2.26 2.70
N THR A 119 -2.48 -1.76 2.17
CA THR A 119 -2.38 -0.40 1.63
C THR A 119 -2.39 -0.44 0.10
N TYR A 120 -3.35 0.26 -0.50
CA TYR A 120 -3.53 0.38 -1.94
C TYR A 120 -3.06 1.75 -2.44
N PRO A 121 -2.31 1.82 -3.56
CA PRO A 121 -1.81 3.09 -4.09
C PRO A 121 -2.95 3.98 -4.63
N GLY A 122 -2.70 5.28 -4.69
CA GLY A 122 -3.68 6.30 -5.09
C GLY A 122 -3.91 6.50 -6.59
N GLY A 123 -3.07 5.89 -7.43
CA GLY A 123 -3.07 6.10 -8.89
C GLY A 123 -4.23 5.46 -9.66
N GLY A 124 -5.26 4.97 -8.97
CA GLY A 124 -6.34 4.18 -9.56
C GLY A 124 -6.13 2.68 -9.33
N THR A 125 -6.51 2.20 -8.15
CA THR A 125 -6.49 0.76 -7.81
C THR A 125 -7.89 0.20 -7.84
N TRP A 126 -8.05 -0.97 -8.46
CA TRP A 126 -9.30 -1.72 -8.55
C TRP A 126 -9.12 -3.08 -7.90
N VAL A 127 -9.87 -3.34 -6.83
CA VAL A 127 -9.83 -4.60 -6.09
C VAL A 127 -11.21 -5.25 -6.15
N PRO A 128 -11.46 -6.16 -7.10
CA PRO A 128 -12.77 -6.82 -7.23
C PRO A 128 -13.06 -7.77 -6.06
N ARG A 129 -12.03 -8.20 -5.32
CA ARG A 129 -12.18 -9.07 -4.16
C ARG A 129 -11.09 -8.76 -3.14
N SER A 130 -11.47 -8.14 -2.03
CA SER A 130 -10.59 -7.98 -0.89
C SER A 130 -10.30 -9.35 -0.25
N PRO A 131 -9.07 -9.60 0.23
CA PRO A 131 -8.73 -10.85 0.92
C PRO A 131 -9.41 -11.00 2.29
N TYR A 132 -9.97 -9.91 2.84
CA TYR A 132 -10.70 -9.89 4.11
C TYR A 132 -11.94 -8.99 4.01
N THR A 133 -12.77 -9.00 5.06
CA THR A 133 -13.90 -8.08 5.17
C THR A 133 -13.44 -6.73 5.67
N VAL A 134 -13.54 -5.71 4.83
CA VAL A 134 -13.17 -4.33 5.18
C VAL A 134 -14.22 -3.74 6.11
N ARG A 135 -13.77 -3.20 7.24
CA ARG A 135 -14.60 -2.54 8.27
C ARG A 135 -14.21 -1.11 8.56
N ALA A 136 -12.99 -0.72 8.22
CA ALA A 136 -12.52 0.66 8.31
C ALA A 136 -11.46 0.93 7.24
N PHE A 137 -11.16 2.20 7.05
CA PHE A 137 -10.08 2.65 6.18
C PHE A 137 -9.37 3.88 6.73
N LYS A 138 -8.19 4.17 6.18
CA LYS A 138 -7.43 5.39 6.43
C LYS A 138 -6.85 5.90 5.10
N ILE A 139 -6.95 7.20 4.86
CA ILE A 139 -6.34 7.86 3.70
C ILE A 139 -5.04 8.52 4.15
N TRP A 140 -3.94 8.22 3.48
CA TRP A 140 -2.60 8.71 3.83
C TRP A 140 -2.15 9.86 2.96
N GLU A 141 -1.14 10.58 3.43
CA GLU A 141 -0.42 11.56 2.61
C GLU A 141 0.18 10.99 1.32
N SER A 142 0.34 11.86 0.33
CA SER A 142 0.81 11.53 -1.02
C SER A 142 2.33 11.70 -1.15
#